data_AF-A0A849MCI8-F1
#
_entry.id   AF-A0A849MCI8-F1
#
_cell.length_a   1.000
_cell.length_b   1.000
_cell.length_c   1.000
_cell.angle_alpha   90.00
_cell.angle_beta   90.00
_cell.angle_gamma   90.00
#
_symmetry.space_group_name_H-M   'P 1'
#
loop_
_entity.id
_entity.type
_entity.pdbx_description
1 polymer ?
#
loop_
_entity_poly.entity_id
_entity_poly.type
_entity_poly.pdbx_seq_one_letter_code
_entity_poly.pdbx_strand_id
1 'polypeptide(L)'
;RLAVSAQKYVKAVASINLRTHARISDVDEAFRFIQTKVDFLKIYLVKTKTHSFKQHNITSEDRWQLIEKEFVGREFKRKEVIVFYEENKIYVNSKTVDRDLMKATKVRQGIYRIK
;
A
#
# COMPACT_ATOMS: atom_id res chain seq x y z
N ARG A 1 10.37 -8.75 -2.41
CA ARG A 1 11.47 -8.35 -1.50
C ARG A 1 11.98 -9.51 -0.66
N LEU A 2 11.12 -10.28 0.01
CA LEU A 2 11.51 -11.46 0.79
C LEU A 2 12.25 -12.51 -0.05
N ALA A 3 11.72 -12.86 -1.23
CA ALA A 3 12.37 -13.80 -2.16
C ALA A 3 13.79 -13.37 -2.58
N VAL A 4 14.00 -12.07 -2.84
CA VAL A 4 15.33 -11.51 -3.16
C VAL A 4 16.27 -11.61 -1.95
N SER A 5 15.76 -11.40 -0.73
CA SER A 5 16.55 -11.60 0.49
C SER A 5 16.95 -13.07 0.65
N ALA A 6 16.03 -14.01 0.43
CA ALA A 6 16.30 -15.45 0.51
C ALA A 6 17.40 -15.86 -0.47
N GLN A 7 17.30 -15.44 -1.74
CA GLN A 7 18.31 -15.72 -2.76
C GLN A 7 19.72 -15.23 -2.37
N LYS A 8 19.83 -14.07 -1.71
CA LYS A 8 21.13 -13.55 -1.24
C LYS A 8 21.73 -14.44 -0.15
N TYR A 9 20.92 -14.90 0.81
CA TYR A 9 21.38 -15.82 1.85
C TYR A 9 21.77 -17.18 1.28
N VAL A 10 21.00 -17.74 0.34
CA VAL A 10 21.35 -19.00 -0.34
C VAL A 10 22.71 -18.91 -1.03
N LYS A 11 22.95 -17.82 -1.77
CA LYS A 11 24.26 -17.57 -2.40
C LYS A 11 25.39 -17.42 -1.39
N ALA A 12 25.14 -16.72 -0.28
CA ALA A 12 26.13 -16.54 0.78
C ALA A 12 26.50 -17.88 1.45
N VAL A 13 25.52 -18.73 1.78
CA VAL A 13 25.76 -20.06 2.38
C VAL A 13 26.53 -20.97 1.43
N ALA A 14 26.19 -20.97 0.14
CA ALA A 14 26.95 -21.71 -0.87
C ALA A 14 28.40 -21.19 -0.97
N SER A 15 28.59 -19.87 -0.94
CA SER A 15 29.90 -19.23 -1.02
C SER A 15 30.80 -19.52 0.18
N ILE A 16 30.24 -19.53 1.40
CA ILE A 16 30.96 -19.89 2.63
C ILE A 16 31.50 -21.33 2.55
N ASN A 17 30.76 -22.21 1.88
CA ASN A 17 31.16 -23.59 1.65
C ASN A 17 32.01 -23.78 0.38
N LEU A 18 32.54 -22.70 -0.21
CA LEU A 18 33.37 -22.70 -1.42
C LEU A 18 32.70 -23.36 -2.63
N ARG A 19 31.37 -23.27 -2.72
CA ARG A 19 30.58 -23.85 -3.81
C ARG A 19 29.99 -22.77 -4.72
N THR A 20 30.06 -23.01 -6.02
CA THR A 20 29.47 -22.16 -7.06
C THR A 20 27.98 -22.41 -7.28
N HIS A 21 27.48 -23.59 -6.87
CA HIS A 21 26.08 -23.97 -6.98
C HIS A 21 25.46 -24.24 -5.61
N ALA A 22 24.26 -23.71 -5.42
CA ALA A 22 23.46 -23.95 -4.23
C ALA A 22 22.86 -25.35 -4.23
N ARG A 23 22.87 -25.99 -3.06
CA ARG A 23 22.17 -27.25 -2.77
C ARG A 23 20.88 -26.96 -2.01
N ILE A 24 19.99 -27.95 -1.94
CA ILE A 24 18.74 -27.88 -1.15
C ILE A 24 19.05 -27.54 0.32
N SER A 25 20.11 -28.11 0.89
CA SER A 25 20.54 -27.81 2.26
C SER A 25 20.88 -26.33 2.50
N ASP A 26 21.41 -25.63 1.48
CA ASP A 26 21.72 -24.20 1.59
C ASP A 26 20.46 -23.34 1.59
N VAL A 27 19.40 -23.85 0.95
CA VAL A 27 18.07 -23.25 0.98
C VAL A 27 17.50 -23.37 2.38
N ASP A 28 17.55 -24.56 2.99
CA ASP A 28 17.07 -24.78 4.36
C ASP A 28 17.84 -23.92 5.39
N GLU A 29 19.16 -23.82 5.24
CA GLU A 29 20.02 -22.93 6.05
C GLU A 29 19.63 -21.46 5.88
N ALA A 30 19.47 -21.00 4.63
CA ALA A 30 19.07 -19.62 4.34
C ALA A 30 17.67 -19.30 4.89
N PHE A 31 16.73 -20.26 4.84
CA PHE A 31 15.40 -20.12 5.41
C PHE A 31 15.44 -19.95 6.93
N ARG A 32 16.33 -20.65 7.64
CA ARG A 32 16.54 -20.44 9.08
C ARG A 32 16.92 -18.99 9.41
N PHE A 33 17.77 -18.35 8.61
CA PHE A 33 18.15 -16.94 8.83
C PHE A 33 17.04 -15.92 8.55
N ILE A 34 16.12 -16.22 7.62
CA ILE A 34 15.00 -15.33 7.31
C ILE A 34 13.71 -15.71 8.03
N GLN A 35 13.72 -16.79 8.83
CA GLN A 35 12.57 -17.33 9.53
C GLN A 35 11.87 -16.25 10.37
N THR A 36 12.63 -15.44 11.11
CA THR A 36 12.06 -14.33 11.91
C THR A 36 11.31 -13.30 11.05
N LYS A 37 11.78 -13.01 9.82
CA LYS A 37 11.08 -12.12 8.88
C LYS A 37 9.82 -12.78 8.32
N VAL A 38 9.89 -14.08 8.05
CA VAL A 38 8.74 -14.88 7.60
C VAL A 38 7.67 -14.93 8.71
N ASP A 39 8.06 -15.16 9.95
CA ASP A 39 7.16 -15.24 11.09
C ASP A 39 6.57 -13.89 11.46
N PHE A 40 7.37 -12.80 11.37
CA PHE A 40 6.84 -11.45 11.45
C PHE A 40 5.76 -11.21 10.39
N LEU A 41 6.00 -11.62 9.14
CA LEU A 41 5.00 -11.51 8.08
C LEU A 41 3.79 -12.40 8.34
N LYS A 42 3.94 -13.61 8.88
CA LYS A 42 2.80 -14.46 9.24
C LYS A 42 1.97 -13.83 10.35
N ILE A 43 2.59 -13.32 11.41
CA ILE A 43 1.90 -12.64 12.52
C ILE A 43 1.21 -11.38 12.00
N TYR A 44 1.89 -10.58 11.17
CA TYR A 44 1.32 -9.39 10.57
C TYR A 44 0.17 -9.76 9.65
N LEU A 45 0.33 -10.73 8.75
CA LEU A 45 -0.72 -11.20 7.83
C LEU A 45 -1.93 -11.78 8.57
N VAL A 46 -1.72 -12.52 9.67
CA VAL A 46 -2.77 -13.09 10.50
C VAL A 46 -3.47 -12.00 11.33
N LYS A 47 -2.73 -11.04 11.91
CA LYS A 47 -3.32 -9.87 12.57
C LYS A 47 -4.00 -8.91 11.60
N THR A 48 -3.57 -8.88 10.34
CA THR A 48 -4.27 -8.14 9.28
C THR A 48 -5.40 -8.95 8.65
N LYS A 49 -5.64 -10.22 8.99
CA LYS A 49 -6.91 -10.87 8.60
C LYS A 49 -8.12 -10.28 9.34
N THR A 50 -7.92 -9.71 10.54
CA THR A 50 -8.93 -8.87 11.23
C THR A 50 -9.02 -7.44 10.70
N HIS A 51 -8.06 -7.03 9.88
CA HIS A 51 -8.15 -5.84 9.02
C HIS A 51 -8.00 -6.24 7.57
N SER A 52 -8.75 -7.28 7.19
CA SER A 52 -9.32 -7.34 5.86
C SER A 52 -10.15 -6.06 5.74
N PHE A 53 -9.48 -4.98 5.34
CA PHE A 53 -10.11 -3.98 4.52
C PHE A 53 -10.67 -4.79 3.35
N LYS A 54 -11.91 -5.26 3.50
CA LYS A 54 -12.89 -5.08 2.45
C LYS A 54 -12.89 -3.59 2.16
N GLN A 55 -11.82 -3.09 1.50
CA GLN A 55 -11.97 -2.04 0.54
C GLN A 55 -13.06 -2.60 -0.35
N HIS A 56 -14.29 -2.15 -0.12
CA HIS A 56 -15.20 -2.01 -1.23
C HIS A 56 -14.33 -1.46 -2.35
N ASN A 57 -14.22 -2.21 -3.46
CA ASN A 57 -13.43 -1.83 -4.62
C ASN A 57 -14.08 -0.59 -5.24
N ILE A 58 -14.09 0.53 -4.51
CA ILE A 58 -14.54 1.83 -4.96
C ILE A 58 -13.47 2.26 -5.94
N THR A 59 -13.86 2.24 -7.20
CA THR A 59 -13.00 2.60 -8.31
C THR A 59 -12.63 4.08 -8.20
N SER A 60 -11.66 4.51 -9.01
CA SER A 60 -11.34 5.94 -9.10
C SER A 60 -12.53 6.78 -9.55
N GLU A 61 -13.46 6.18 -10.30
CA GLU A 61 -14.64 6.85 -10.79
C GLU A 61 -15.70 6.98 -9.69
N ASP A 62 -15.94 5.91 -8.94
CA ASP A 62 -16.86 5.95 -7.80
C ASP A 62 -16.41 6.98 -6.74
N ARG A 63 -15.09 7.03 -6.46
CA ARG A 63 -14.51 8.04 -5.54
C ARG A 63 -14.72 9.46 -6.04
N TRP A 64 -14.60 9.67 -7.36
CA TRP A 64 -14.79 10.98 -7.95
C TRP A 64 -16.25 11.41 -7.91
N GLN A 65 -17.19 10.52 -8.25
CA GLN A 65 -18.62 10.80 -8.15
C GLN A 65 -19.07 11.19 -6.74
N LEU A 66 -18.45 10.60 -5.71
CA LEU A 66 -18.70 10.98 -4.32
C LEU A 66 -18.20 12.40 -4.01
N ILE A 67 -16.99 12.75 -4.44
CA ILE A 67 -16.47 14.12 -4.29
C ILE A 67 -17.36 15.11 -5.05
N GLU A 68 -17.71 14.80 -6.30
CA GLU A 68 -18.54 15.65 -7.14
C GLU A 68 -19.90 15.91 -6.47
N LYS A 69 -20.60 14.88 -6.02
CA LYS A 69 -21.88 15.04 -5.30
C LYS A 69 -21.78 15.93 -4.06
N GLU A 70 -20.70 15.83 -3.29
CA GLU A 70 -20.55 16.55 -2.02
C GLU A 70 -19.97 17.97 -2.18
N PHE A 71 -19.17 18.22 -3.21
CA PHE A 71 -18.37 19.44 -3.32
C PHE A 71 -18.67 20.29 -4.56
N VAL A 72 -19.61 19.87 -5.44
CA VAL A 72 -20.09 20.68 -6.56
C VAL A 72 -20.61 22.04 -6.07
N GLY A 73 -20.26 23.10 -6.81
CA GLY A 73 -20.75 24.46 -6.57
C GLY A 73 -20.07 25.21 -5.42
N ARG A 74 -19.17 24.58 -4.66
CA ARG A 74 -18.39 25.24 -3.60
C ARG A 74 -16.88 25.11 -3.78
N GLU A 75 -16.15 25.99 -3.11
CA GLU A 75 -14.70 25.85 -2.94
C GLU A 75 -14.41 24.95 -1.73
N PHE A 76 -13.44 24.04 -1.89
CA PHE A 76 -13.07 23.11 -0.83
C PHE A 76 -11.56 22.89 -0.80
N LYS A 77 -11.06 22.52 0.38
CA LYS A 77 -9.64 22.20 0.60
C LYS A 77 -9.39 20.71 0.55
N ARG A 78 -8.15 20.35 0.24
CA ARG A 78 -7.66 18.96 0.32
C ARG A 78 -7.97 18.28 1.65
N LYS A 79 -7.86 19.01 2.77
CA LYS A 79 -8.14 18.48 4.11
C LYS A 79 -9.61 18.06 4.26
N GLU A 80 -10.53 18.78 3.64
CA GLU A 80 -11.96 18.49 3.70
C GLU A 80 -12.29 17.18 2.97
N VAL A 81 -11.61 16.89 1.85
CA VAL A 81 -11.77 15.62 1.12
C VAL A 81 -11.22 14.44 1.93
N ILE A 82 -10.13 14.64 2.68
CA ILE A 82 -9.59 13.61 3.57
C ILE A 82 -10.59 13.29 4.69
N VAL A 83 -11.15 14.31 5.34
CA VAL A 83 -12.17 14.15 6.39
C VAL A 83 -13.41 13.45 5.83
N PHE A 84 -13.89 13.88 4.66
CA PHE A 84 -15.02 13.24 3.98
C PHE A 84 -14.77 11.75 3.72
N TYR A 85 -13.57 11.38 3.28
CA TYR A 85 -13.23 9.98 3.09
C TYR A 85 -13.17 9.19 4.39
N GLU A 86 -12.64 9.77 5.47
CA GLU A 86 -12.63 9.15 6.80
C GLU A 86 -14.06 8.92 7.32
N GLU A 87 -14.95 9.90 7.18
CA GLU A 87 -16.36 9.80 7.56
C GLU A 87 -17.12 8.70 6.78
N ASN A 88 -16.81 8.54 5.50
CA ASN A 88 -17.38 7.51 4.64
C ASN A 88 -16.67 6.15 4.74
N LYS A 89 -15.73 5.98 5.69
CA LYS A 89 -14.93 4.76 5.86
C LYS A 89 -14.15 4.37 4.59
N ILE A 90 -13.77 5.37 3.79
CA ILE A 90 -12.96 5.23 2.57
C ILE A 90 -11.50 5.49 2.93
N TYR A 91 -10.69 4.44 2.91
CA TYR A 91 -9.28 4.54 3.28
C TYR A 91 -8.41 4.67 2.03
N VAL A 92 -7.95 5.89 1.79
CA VAL A 92 -7.07 6.23 0.65
C VAL A 92 -5.78 6.88 1.15
N ASN A 93 -4.69 6.65 0.42
CA ASN A 93 -3.44 7.34 0.72
C ASN A 93 -3.48 8.80 0.19
N SER A 94 -2.58 9.62 0.70
CA SER A 94 -2.46 11.04 0.32
C SER A 94 -2.31 11.26 -1.19
N LYS A 95 -1.53 10.40 -1.88
CA LYS A 95 -1.30 10.48 -3.33
C LYS A 95 -2.56 10.16 -4.14
N THR A 96 -3.44 9.29 -3.62
CA THR A 96 -4.72 8.96 -4.25
C THR A 96 -5.66 10.16 -4.18
N VAL A 97 -5.74 10.83 -3.02
CA VAL A 97 -6.49 12.08 -2.87
C VAL A 97 -5.98 13.13 -3.85
N ASP A 98 -4.65 13.30 -3.94
CA ASP A 98 -4.06 14.27 -4.86
C ASP A 98 -4.40 13.96 -6.33
N ARG A 99 -4.48 12.67 -6.70
CA ARG A 99 -4.89 12.23 -8.03
C ARG A 99 -6.36 12.48 -8.30
N ASP A 100 -7.23 12.19 -7.34
CA ASP A 100 -8.68 12.42 -7.47
C ASP A 100 -8.95 13.93 -7.61
N LEU A 101 -8.22 14.78 -6.87
CA LEU A 101 -8.27 16.23 -6.96
C LEU A 101 -7.75 16.82 -8.29
N MET A 102 -6.98 16.06 -9.09
CA MET A 102 -6.57 16.53 -10.43
C MET A 102 -7.74 16.68 -11.39
N LYS A 103 -8.87 16.01 -11.12
CA LYS A 103 -10.11 16.17 -11.90
C LYS A 103 -10.85 17.47 -11.55
N ALA A 104 -10.55 18.10 -10.41
CA ALA A 104 -11.15 19.37 -9.99
C ALA A 104 -10.39 20.58 -10.56
N THR A 105 -11.07 21.72 -10.69
CA THR A 105 -10.41 22.98 -11.07
C THR A 105 -9.69 23.57 -9.85
N LYS A 106 -8.39 23.76 -9.95
CA LYS A 106 -7.60 24.42 -8.91
C LYS A 106 -7.78 25.93 -8.99
N VAL A 107 -8.37 26.53 -7.95
CA VAL A 107 -8.63 27.99 -7.90
C VAL A 107 -7.41 28.72 -7.34
N ARG A 108 -6.85 28.22 -6.23
CA ARG A 108 -5.66 28.78 -5.56
C ARG A 108 -4.85 27.64 -4.92
N GLN A 109 -3.71 27.96 -4.31
CA GLN A 109 -2.88 26.96 -3.63
C GLN A 109 -3.69 26.24 -2.54
N GLY A 110 -3.95 24.95 -2.76
CA GLY A 110 -4.69 24.09 -1.83
C GLY A 110 -6.21 24.26 -1.84
N ILE A 111 -6.78 25.04 -2.77
CA ILE A 111 -8.22 25.28 -2.91
C ILE A 111 -8.69 24.81 -4.29
N TYR A 112 -9.72 23.97 -4.30
CA TYR A 112 -10.29 23.32 -5.47
C TYR A 112 -11.78 23.69 -5.60
N ARG A 113 -12.29 23.63 -6.84
CA ARG A 113 -13.70 23.82 -7.17
C ARG A 113 -14.10 22.84 -8.26
N ILE A 114 -15.30 22.27 -8.14
CA ILE A 114 -15.93 21.48 -9.20
C ILE A 114 -17.01 22.36 -9.82
N LYS A 115 -17.00 22.46 -11.15
CA LYS A 115 -17.98 23.23 -11.92
C LYS A 115 -19.22 22.40 -12.16
#